data_AF-A0A177CDR4-F1
#
_entry.id   AF-A0A177CDR4-F1
#
_cell.length_a   1.000
_cell.length_b   1.000
_cell.length_c   1.000
_cell.angle_alpha   90.00
_cell.angle_beta   90.00
_cell.angle_gamma   90.00
#
_symmetry.space_group_name_H-M   'P 1'
#
loop_
_entity.id
_entity.type
_entity.pdbx_description
1 polymer ?
#
loop_
_entity_poly.entity_id
_entity_poly.type
_entity_poly.pdbx_seq_one_letter_code
_entity_poly.pdbx_strand_id
1 'polypeptide(L)'
;MKSLSRAGQVALRRAVRTPLRAQMSANGVIARAPVAVARASGASTAVRGFHSSMTLKGIMPESENPAPPQSEDSEHPTVPTDISTSEFHERADEYLEELLGELEAKQEETPDYDVEYSAGVMHVKIQSRGHEYVLNKQPPNKQIWWSSPVSGPKRFDWVVMGEGLHQKEGGGAGDWIYLRDGTSLSDLVRQELGVALGKDDSAPI
;
A
#
# COMPACT_ATOMS: atom_id res chain seq x y z
N MET A 1 -46.56 44.46 -31.15
CA MET A 1 -47.51 43.36 -31.44
C MET A 1 -46.77 42.05 -31.16
N LYS A 2 -46.77 41.55 -29.91
CA LYS A 2 -47.56 40.40 -29.39
C LYS A 2 -47.45 39.10 -30.23
N SER A 3 -46.78 38.06 -29.69
CA SER A 3 -47.24 36.65 -29.60
C SER A 3 -46.09 35.77 -29.04
N LEU A 4 -46.07 35.35 -27.77
CA LEU A 4 -46.71 34.19 -27.09
C LEU A 4 -45.95 32.84 -27.19
N SER A 5 -45.40 32.45 -26.03
CA SER A 5 -45.38 31.14 -25.35
C SER A 5 -45.60 29.83 -26.12
N ARG A 6 -44.77 28.83 -25.80
CA ARG A 6 -45.27 27.48 -25.46
C ARG A 6 -44.32 26.71 -24.52
N ALA A 7 -44.84 26.38 -23.35
CA ALA A 7 -44.27 25.43 -22.39
C ALA A 7 -44.54 23.98 -22.82
N GLY A 8 -43.67 23.05 -22.41
CA GLY A 8 -43.89 21.61 -22.52
C GLY A 8 -43.26 20.86 -21.34
N GLN A 9 -44.08 20.53 -20.35
CA GLN A 9 -43.81 19.50 -19.33
C GLN A 9 -44.45 18.18 -19.77
N VAL A 10 -43.73 17.05 -19.67
CA VAL A 10 -44.27 15.68 -19.56
C VAL A 10 -43.20 14.84 -18.83
N ALA A 11 -43.30 14.57 -17.53
CA ALA A 11 -44.02 13.48 -16.85
C ALA A 11 -43.25 12.13 -16.74
N LEU A 12 -42.79 11.87 -15.50
CA LEU A 12 -42.81 10.62 -14.72
C LEU A 12 -43.01 9.28 -15.45
N ARG A 13 -42.08 8.33 -15.23
CA ARG A 13 -42.43 6.91 -15.01
C ARG A 13 -41.62 6.29 -13.87
N ARG A 14 -42.36 6.00 -12.81
CA ARG A 14 -42.01 5.21 -11.62
C ARG A 14 -42.30 3.74 -11.96
N ALA A 15 -41.35 2.84 -11.76
CA ALA A 15 -41.62 1.39 -11.76
C ALA A 15 -41.34 0.84 -10.36
N VAL A 16 -42.28 0.06 -9.84
CA VAL A 16 -42.33 -0.49 -8.49
C VAL A 16 -42.46 -2.01 -8.60
N ARG A 17 -41.90 -2.71 -7.60
CA ARG A 17 -42.25 -4.06 -7.06
C ARG A 17 -41.56 -5.26 -7.71
N THR A 18 -40.79 -5.99 -6.89
CA THR A 18 -41.24 -7.24 -6.24
C THR A 18 -40.17 -7.77 -5.26
N PRO A 19 -40.55 -8.13 -4.00
CA PRO A 19 -39.79 -9.09 -3.22
C PRO A 19 -40.64 -10.32 -2.87
N LEU A 20 -39.95 -11.47 -2.71
CA LEU A 20 -40.24 -12.69 -1.95
C LEU A 20 -40.07 -13.96 -2.78
N ARG A 21 -39.12 -14.80 -2.37
CA ARG A 21 -39.38 -16.24 -2.22
C ARG A 21 -38.53 -16.83 -1.10
N ALA A 22 -39.22 -17.27 -0.06
CA ALA A 22 -38.71 -18.18 0.96
C ALA A 22 -38.69 -19.62 0.42
N GLN A 23 -37.72 -20.44 0.84
CA GLN A 23 -37.99 -21.63 1.67
C GLN A 23 -36.69 -22.42 1.95
N MET A 24 -36.59 -22.82 3.21
CA MET A 24 -35.58 -23.71 3.77
C MET A 24 -35.83 -25.17 3.34
N SER A 25 -34.78 -25.99 3.34
CA SER A 25 -34.89 -27.43 3.54
C SER A 25 -33.87 -27.85 4.59
N ALA A 26 -34.39 -28.32 5.71
CA ALA A 26 -33.66 -29.07 6.72
C ALA A 26 -33.49 -30.51 6.23
N ASN A 27 -32.35 -31.14 6.53
CA ASN A 27 -32.25 -32.57 6.79
C ASN A 27 -30.94 -32.84 7.53
N GLY A 28 -31.06 -33.21 8.81
CA GLY A 28 -29.96 -33.75 9.60
C GLY A 28 -29.89 -35.27 9.47
N VAL A 29 -28.69 -35.83 9.62
CA VAL A 29 -28.49 -37.20 10.10
C VAL A 29 -27.22 -37.21 10.96
N ILE A 30 -27.38 -37.74 12.17
CA ILE A 30 -26.37 -38.03 13.18
C ILE A 30 -25.75 -39.40 12.88
N ALA A 31 -24.43 -39.54 12.97
CA ALA A 31 -23.81 -40.83 13.24
C ALA A 31 -22.49 -40.65 14.01
N ARG A 32 -22.41 -41.27 15.19
CA ARG A 32 -21.21 -41.39 16.04
C ARG A 32 -20.67 -42.83 16.00
N ALA A 33 -19.39 -42.92 16.33
CA ALA A 33 -18.66 -44.05 16.96
C ALA A 33 -18.06 -45.13 16.03
N PRO A 34 -17.07 -45.92 16.48
CA PRO A 34 -16.09 -45.75 17.58
C PRO A 34 -14.62 -45.95 17.15
N VAL A 35 -13.70 -45.57 18.05
CA VAL A 35 -12.26 -45.89 18.02
C VAL A 35 -12.04 -47.31 18.55
N ALA A 36 -11.27 -48.12 17.83
CA ALA A 36 -10.73 -49.39 18.33
C ALA A 36 -9.19 -49.39 18.19
N VAL A 37 -8.55 -49.75 19.30
CA VAL A 37 -7.11 -49.86 19.52
C VAL A 37 -6.65 -51.31 19.30
N ALA A 38 -5.33 -51.46 19.09
CA ALA A 38 -4.51 -52.67 19.29
C ALA A 38 -4.41 -53.64 18.09
N ARG A 39 -3.30 -54.33 17.81
CA ARG A 39 -2.06 -54.66 18.55
C ARG A 39 -0.93 -54.92 17.56
N ALA A 40 0.31 -54.73 18.04
CA ALA A 40 1.56 -55.17 17.42
C ALA A 40 1.65 -56.70 17.27
N SER A 41 2.42 -57.17 16.30
CA SER A 41 3.38 -58.30 16.38
C SER A 41 4.00 -58.57 15.01
N GLY A 42 5.32 -58.73 14.95
CA GLY A 42 5.99 -59.19 13.73
C GLY A 42 7.48 -58.90 13.74
N ALA A 43 8.23 -59.66 14.54
CA ALA A 43 9.68 -59.67 14.49
C ALA A 43 10.20 -60.16 13.13
N SER A 44 11.26 -59.55 12.63
CA SER A 44 12.17 -60.19 11.67
C SER A 44 13.57 -59.63 11.86
N THR A 45 14.43 -60.48 12.40
CA THR A 45 15.88 -60.31 12.49
C THR A 45 16.56 -60.84 11.21
N ALA A 46 17.80 -60.37 11.00
CA ALA A 46 18.85 -60.89 10.10
C ALA A 46 18.90 -60.21 8.71
N VAL A 47 20.04 -59.86 8.10
CA VAL A 47 21.47 -60.21 8.26
C VAL A 47 22.33 -58.99 7.87
N ARG A 48 23.54 -58.91 8.44
CA ARG A 48 24.57 -57.88 8.23
C ARG A 48 25.18 -57.92 6.81
N GLY A 49 25.48 -56.75 6.24
CA GLY A 49 26.48 -56.58 5.20
C GLY A 49 27.55 -55.61 5.68
N PHE A 50 28.78 -56.09 5.86
CA PHE A 50 29.96 -55.27 6.14
C PHE A 50 30.58 -54.83 4.82
N HIS A 51 30.71 -53.51 4.61
CA HIS A 51 31.74 -52.96 3.74
C HIS A 51 32.38 -51.77 4.44
N SER A 52 33.61 -51.98 4.93
CA SER A 52 34.52 -50.91 5.33
C SER A 52 35.24 -50.41 4.09
N SER A 53 34.98 -49.17 3.70
CA SER A 53 35.96 -48.39 2.94
C SER A 53 36.34 -47.20 3.81
N MET A 54 37.55 -47.26 4.35
CA MET A 54 38.14 -46.13 5.03
C MET A 54 38.55 -45.10 3.97
N THR A 55 37.91 -43.94 3.98
CA THR A 55 38.52 -42.73 3.44
C THR A 55 38.76 -41.79 4.61
N LEU A 56 39.98 -41.81 5.11
CA LEU A 56 40.46 -40.87 6.12
C LEU A 56 40.67 -39.51 5.43
N LYS A 57 39.67 -38.63 5.53
CA LYS A 57 39.80 -37.16 5.52
C LYS A 57 38.97 -36.72 6.72
N GLY A 58 39.57 -36.59 7.91
CA GLY A 58 40.35 -35.39 8.19
C GLY A 58 39.40 -34.21 8.12
N ILE A 59 38.79 -33.87 9.26
CA ILE A 59 38.04 -32.62 9.56
C ILE A 59 38.12 -31.63 8.40
N MET A 60 37.18 -31.72 7.45
CA MET A 60 37.20 -30.80 6.31
C MET A 60 36.66 -29.45 6.78
N PRO A 61 37.41 -28.36 6.54
CA PRO A 61 36.88 -27.01 6.60
C PRO A 61 35.93 -26.82 5.39
N GLU A 62 34.82 -26.13 5.65
CA GLU A 62 33.92 -25.49 4.68
C GLU A 62 32.79 -26.33 4.04
N SER A 63 31.58 -25.77 4.18
CA SER A 63 30.34 -25.97 3.41
C SER A 63 29.36 -27.10 3.79
N GLU A 64 28.48 -26.80 4.75
CA GLU A 64 27.07 -27.18 4.66
C GLU A 64 26.21 -25.91 4.78
N ASN A 65 25.86 -25.39 3.60
CA ASN A 65 24.89 -24.34 3.22
C ASN A 65 24.05 -23.73 4.38
N PRO A 66 24.37 -22.54 4.91
CA PRO A 66 23.39 -21.80 5.70
C PRO A 66 22.21 -21.47 4.78
N ALA A 67 20.98 -21.75 5.24
CA ALA A 67 19.77 -21.30 4.56
C ALA A 67 19.91 -19.83 4.16
N PRO A 68 19.38 -19.39 3.00
CA PRO A 68 19.41 -17.98 2.65
C PRO A 68 18.87 -17.19 3.86
N PRO A 69 19.59 -16.17 4.35
CA PRO A 69 19.11 -15.37 5.46
C PRO A 69 17.68 -14.95 5.13
N GLN A 70 16.77 -15.33 6.02
CA GLN A 70 15.38 -14.98 5.95
C GLN A 70 15.35 -13.46 5.77
N SER A 71 14.68 -13.04 4.69
CA SER A 71 14.32 -11.66 4.40
C SER A 71 14.11 -10.89 5.70
N GLU A 72 14.95 -9.88 5.92
CA GLU A 72 14.75 -8.91 6.97
C GLU A 72 13.28 -8.47 6.88
N ASP A 73 12.51 -8.73 7.94
CA ASP A 73 11.18 -8.16 8.08
C ASP A 73 11.40 -6.66 8.20
N SER A 74 11.47 -5.99 7.05
CA SER A 74 11.43 -4.55 6.95
C SER A 74 10.27 -4.08 7.83
N GLU A 75 10.56 -3.28 8.86
CA GLU A 75 9.59 -2.67 9.76
C GLU A 75 8.75 -1.63 9.00
N HIS A 76 8.08 -2.07 7.94
CA HIS A 76 7.16 -1.25 7.19
C HIS A 76 6.00 -0.95 8.14
N PRO A 77 5.68 0.34 8.35
CA PRO A 77 4.51 0.69 9.14
C PRO A 77 3.32 -0.01 8.50
N THR A 78 2.79 -1.00 9.22
CA THR A 78 1.79 -1.92 8.67
C THR A 78 0.38 -1.31 8.77
N VAL A 79 0.23 -0.20 9.50
CA VAL A 79 -1.07 0.40 9.82
C VAL A 79 -1.04 1.91 9.55
N PRO A 80 -1.98 2.45 8.74
CA PRO A 80 -2.22 3.88 8.63
C PRO A 80 -2.60 4.50 9.98
N THR A 81 -2.17 5.72 10.26
CA THR A 81 -2.68 6.47 11.42
C THR A 81 -4.12 6.90 11.17
N ASP A 82 -5.03 6.63 12.13
CA ASP A 82 -6.42 7.09 12.00
C ASP A 82 -6.52 8.58 12.33
N ILE A 83 -6.47 9.40 11.28
CA ILE A 83 -6.61 10.86 11.36
C ILE A 83 -8.03 11.30 11.01
N SER A 84 -8.48 12.43 11.55
CA SER A 84 -9.78 12.99 11.16
C SER A 84 -9.79 13.43 9.69
N THR A 85 -10.96 13.50 9.05
CA THR A 85 -11.05 13.99 7.65
C THR A 85 -10.54 15.43 7.52
N SER A 86 -10.78 16.29 8.53
CA SER A 86 -10.25 17.67 8.54
C SER A 86 -8.73 17.68 8.57
N GLU A 87 -8.14 16.88 9.46
CA GLU A 87 -6.68 16.77 9.57
C GLU A 87 -6.04 16.21 8.30
N PHE A 88 -6.67 15.21 7.68
CA PHE A 88 -6.24 14.73 6.36
C PHE A 88 -6.21 15.86 5.33
N HIS A 89 -7.27 16.67 5.27
CA HIS A 89 -7.33 17.79 4.33
C HIS A 89 -6.21 18.79 4.58
N GLU A 90 -6.06 19.24 5.83
CA GLU A 90 -5.01 20.20 6.21
C GLU A 90 -3.62 19.69 5.84
N ARG A 91 -3.27 18.45 6.19
CA ARG A 91 -1.94 17.87 5.91
C ARG A 91 -1.70 17.59 4.44
N ALA A 92 -2.71 17.11 3.72
CA ALA A 92 -2.59 16.83 2.30
C ALA A 92 -2.50 18.12 1.48
N ASP A 93 -3.24 19.16 1.87
CA ASP A 93 -3.17 20.46 1.23
C ASP A 93 -1.84 21.15 1.51
N GLU A 94 -1.36 21.15 2.76
CA GLU A 94 -0.04 21.67 3.13
C GLU A 94 1.07 21.01 2.29
N TYR A 95 1.08 19.67 2.21
CA TYR A 95 2.06 18.93 1.42
C TYR A 95 1.99 19.24 -0.08
N LEU A 96 0.79 19.29 -0.66
CA LEU A 96 0.61 19.56 -2.09
C LEU A 96 0.93 21.01 -2.44
N GLU A 97 0.67 21.97 -1.54
CA GLU A 97 1.02 23.38 -1.71
C GLU A 97 2.54 23.58 -1.63
N GLU A 98 3.22 22.92 -0.69
CA GLU A 98 4.69 22.93 -0.62
C GLU A 98 5.31 22.35 -1.91
N LEU A 99 4.81 21.20 -2.35
CA LEU A 99 5.24 20.58 -3.60
C LEU A 99 4.99 21.46 -4.82
N LEU A 100 3.85 22.13 -4.87
CA LEU A 100 3.54 23.07 -5.95
C LEU A 100 4.58 24.20 -6.00
N GLY A 101 4.88 24.82 -4.85
CA GLY A 101 5.85 25.91 -4.78
C GLY A 101 7.25 25.50 -5.24
N GLU A 102 7.73 24.33 -4.82
CA GLU A 102 9.02 23.80 -5.26
C GLU A 102 9.04 23.43 -6.75
N LEU A 103 7.93 22.91 -7.28
CA LEU A 103 7.81 22.61 -8.71
C LEU A 103 7.73 23.88 -9.57
N GLU A 104 7.05 24.93 -9.11
CA GLU A 104 7.02 26.24 -9.76
C GLU A 104 8.42 26.88 -9.77
N ALA A 105 9.16 26.80 -8.67
CA ALA A 105 10.55 27.25 -8.62
C ALA A 105 11.44 26.47 -9.61
N LYS A 106 11.22 25.15 -9.71
CA LYS A 106 11.93 24.29 -10.66
C LYS A 106 11.58 24.60 -12.12
N GLN A 107 10.34 24.98 -12.38
CA GLN A 107 9.89 25.43 -13.70
C GLN A 107 10.57 26.74 -14.12
N GLU A 108 10.86 27.64 -13.17
CA GLU A 108 11.63 28.87 -13.44
C GLU A 108 13.10 28.57 -13.80
N GLU A 109 13.72 27.62 -13.10
CA GLU A 109 15.10 27.19 -13.40
C GLU A 109 15.19 26.43 -14.74
N THR A 110 14.25 25.50 -14.95
CA THR A 110 14.20 24.64 -16.13
C THR A 110 12.81 24.72 -16.77
N PRO A 111 12.65 25.39 -17.93
CA PRO A 111 11.35 25.57 -18.60
C PRO A 111 10.77 24.27 -19.20
N ASP A 112 11.33 23.12 -18.84
CA ASP A 112 10.91 21.78 -19.24
C ASP A 112 9.76 21.23 -18.39
N TYR A 113 9.58 21.78 -17.19
CA TYR A 113 8.51 21.42 -16.27
C TYR A 113 7.25 22.25 -16.57
N ASP A 114 6.10 21.58 -16.65
CA ASP A 114 4.79 22.20 -16.76
C ASP A 114 3.89 21.62 -15.66
N VAL A 115 3.41 22.48 -14.76
CA VAL A 115 2.75 22.09 -13.52
C VAL A 115 1.36 22.72 -13.48
N GLU A 116 0.33 21.90 -13.27
CA GLU A 116 -1.06 22.34 -13.18
C GLU A 116 -1.71 21.72 -11.94
N TYR A 117 -2.13 22.54 -10.97
CA TYR A 117 -2.86 22.09 -9.78
C TYR A 117 -4.31 22.57 -9.81
N SER A 118 -5.26 21.63 -9.77
CA SER A 118 -6.69 21.93 -9.80
C SER A 118 -7.52 20.90 -9.04
N ALA A 119 -8.42 21.37 -8.18
CA ALA A 119 -9.38 20.55 -7.44
C ALA A 119 -8.78 19.35 -6.68
N GLY A 120 -7.57 19.50 -6.14
CA GLY A 120 -6.85 18.43 -5.43
C GLY A 120 -6.16 17.41 -6.36
N VAL A 121 -6.04 17.72 -7.65
CA VAL A 121 -5.28 16.93 -8.61
C VAL A 121 -4.14 17.81 -9.15
N MET A 122 -2.91 17.32 -9.03
CA MET A 122 -1.71 17.96 -9.58
C MET A 122 -1.21 17.16 -10.77
N HIS A 123 -1.06 17.83 -11.90
CA HIS A 123 -0.45 17.32 -13.11
C HIS A 123 0.95 17.92 -13.24
N VAL A 124 1.95 17.08 -13.48
CA VAL A 124 3.33 17.50 -13.73
C VAL A 124 3.81 16.85 -15.01
N LYS A 125 4.13 17.67 -16.02
CA LYS A 125 4.66 17.21 -17.31
C LYS A 125 6.11 17.61 -17.42
N ILE A 126 6.95 16.66 -17.80
CA ILE A 126 8.37 16.86 -18.07
C ILE A 126 8.57 16.66 -19.57
N GLN A 127 8.74 17.76 -20.32
CA GLN A 127 8.74 17.72 -21.79
C GLN A 127 9.94 16.95 -22.35
N SER A 128 11.11 17.04 -21.72
CA SER A 128 12.36 16.41 -22.18
C SER A 128 12.28 14.88 -22.18
N ARG A 129 11.52 14.32 -21.24
CA ARG A 129 11.32 12.87 -21.09
C ARG A 129 9.99 12.39 -21.64
N GLY A 130 9.07 13.30 -21.95
CA GLY A 130 7.69 12.98 -22.31
C GLY A 130 6.96 12.23 -21.18
N HIS A 131 7.25 12.57 -19.92
CA HIS A 131 6.64 11.95 -18.75
C HIS A 131 5.55 12.84 -18.18
N GLU A 132 4.42 12.25 -17.83
CA GLU A 132 3.32 12.93 -17.15
C GLU A 132 3.04 12.21 -15.83
N TYR A 133 3.18 12.96 -14.74
CA TYR A 133 2.90 12.51 -13.39
C TYR A 133 1.58 13.12 -12.94
N VAL A 134 0.80 12.33 -12.21
CA VAL A 134 -0.48 12.79 -11.65
C VAL A 134 -0.52 12.46 -10.17
N LEU A 135 -0.67 13.48 -9.33
CA LEU A 135 -0.98 13.33 -7.92
C LEU A 135 -2.46 13.65 -7.71
N ASN A 136 -3.18 12.82 -6.99
CA ASN A 136 -4.61 13.00 -6.76
C ASN A 136 -4.94 12.78 -5.30
N LYS A 137 -5.44 13.83 -4.64
CA LYS A 137 -5.97 13.79 -3.29
C LYS A 137 -7.29 13.01 -3.30
N GLN A 138 -7.39 11.96 -2.49
CA GLN A 138 -8.58 11.11 -2.35
C GLN A 138 -9.17 11.22 -0.94
N PRO A 139 -9.99 12.26 -0.66
CA PRO A 139 -10.62 12.46 0.65
C PRO A 139 -11.42 11.28 1.19
N PRO A 140 -12.20 10.52 0.39
CA PRO A 140 -12.96 9.39 0.91
C PRO A 140 -12.09 8.29 1.54
N ASN A 141 -10.87 8.14 1.02
CA ASN A 141 -9.92 7.12 1.47
C ASN A 141 -8.85 7.69 2.41
N LYS A 142 -8.78 9.02 2.60
CA LYS A 142 -7.69 9.73 3.28
C LYS A 142 -6.30 9.39 2.70
N GLN A 143 -6.23 9.31 1.36
CA GLN A 143 -5.03 8.91 0.64
C GLN A 143 -4.61 9.96 -0.38
N ILE A 144 -3.32 9.92 -0.73
CA ILE A 144 -2.80 10.59 -1.93
C ILE A 144 -2.43 9.51 -2.93
N TRP A 145 -2.97 9.61 -4.14
CA TRP A 145 -2.65 8.70 -5.23
C TRP A 145 -1.56 9.32 -6.10
N TRP A 146 -0.59 8.51 -6.47
CA TRP A 146 0.51 8.87 -7.35
C TRP A 146 0.44 8.02 -8.60
N SER A 147 0.51 8.64 -9.77
CA SER A 147 0.60 7.96 -11.05
C SER A 147 1.87 8.43 -11.74
N SER A 148 2.84 7.53 -11.87
CA SER A 148 4.08 7.77 -12.60
C SER A 148 4.22 6.84 -13.80
N PRO A 149 4.77 7.32 -14.93
CA PRO A 149 5.12 6.47 -16.06
C PRO A 149 6.32 5.55 -15.75
N VAL A 150 7.06 5.83 -14.67
CA VAL A 150 8.26 5.08 -14.25
C VAL A 150 7.88 4.03 -13.21
N SER A 151 7.27 4.43 -12.09
CA SER A 151 6.97 3.55 -10.96
C SER A 151 5.53 3.02 -10.95
N GLY A 152 4.67 3.51 -11.84
CA GLY A 152 3.26 3.12 -11.94
C GLY A 152 2.38 3.77 -10.86
N PRO A 153 1.17 3.22 -10.64
CA PRO A 153 0.24 3.74 -9.65
C PRO A 153 0.63 3.31 -8.23
N LYS A 154 0.74 4.28 -7.33
CA LYS A 154 0.97 4.09 -5.89
C LYS A 154 -0.08 4.86 -5.07
N ARG A 155 -0.29 4.43 -3.83
CA ARG A 155 -1.24 5.03 -2.90
C ARG A 155 -0.52 5.26 -1.59
N PHE A 156 -0.59 6.47 -1.09
CA PHE A 156 0.09 6.88 0.11
C PHE A 156 -0.93 7.15 1.20
N ASP A 157 -0.62 6.64 2.38
CA ASP A 157 -1.40 6.79 3.60
C ASP A 157 -0.57 7.61 4.59
N TRP A 158 -1.24 8.40 5.42
CA TRP A 158 -0.56 9.18 6.46
C TRP A 158 -0.13 8.25 7.59
N VAL A 159 1.16 8.28 7.93
CA VAL A 159 1.74 7.50 9.03
C VAL A 159 2.51 8.44 9.93
N VAL A 160 2.17 8.46 11.22
CA VAL A 160 2.93 9.18 12.24
C VAL A 160 4.07 8.31 12.75
N MET A 161 5.31 8.74 12.54
CA MET A 161 6.50 8.13 13.12
C MET A 161 6.80 8.81 14.46
N GLY A 162 7.02 8.02 15.52
CA GLY A 162 7.38 8.55 16.84
C GLY A 162 6.39 8.25 17.98
N GLU A 163 5.50 7.28 17.85
CA GLU A 163 4.69 6.80 18.98
C GLU A 163 5.52 5.92 19.95
N GLY A 164 6.60 6.48 20.48
CA GLY A 164 7.16 6.00 21.74
C GLY A 164 6.14 6.32 22.84
N LEU A 165 5.79 5.30 23.64
CA LEU A 165 4.77 5.21 24.70
C LEU A 165 4.68 6.38 25.73
N HIS A 166 5.42 7.47 25.56
CA HIS A 166 5.53 8.59 26.48
C HIS A 166 5.55 9.98 25.81
N GLN A 167 5.18 10.10 24.52
CA GLN A 167 5.12 11.40 23.84
C GLN A 167 3.67 11.84 23.63
N LYS A 168 3.36 13.01 24.21
CA LYS A 168 2.09 13.72 24.19
C LYS A 168 1.39 13.64 22.81
N GLU A 169 0.11 13.25 22.79
CA GLU A 169 -0.73 13.27 21.58
C GLU A 169 -0.54 14.61 20.83
N GLY A 170 -0.11 14.53 19.57
CA GLY A 170 0.04 15.70 18.68
C GLY A 170 1.47 16.19 18.42
N GLY A 171 2.52 15.44 18.82
CA GLY A 171 3.92 15.82 18.58
C GLY A 171 4.72 14.96 17.58
N GLY A 172 4.15 13.86 17.09
CA GLY A 172 4.84 12.97 16.15
C GLY A 172 4.95 13.60 14.76
N ALA A 173 6.10 13.45 14.11
CA ALA A 173 6.23 13.78 12.69
C ALA A 173 5.53 12.70 11.89
N GLY A 174 4.61 13.09 11.00
CA GLY A 174 4.02 12.15 10.07
C GLY A 174 4.52 12.36 8.66
N ASP A 175 4.46 11.29 7.88
CA ASP A 175 4.85 11.27 6.49
C ASP A 175 3.85 10.44 5.67
N TRP A 176 3.85 10.66 4.36
CA TRP A 176 3.02 9.95 3.40
C TRP A 176 3.75 8.70 2.94
N ILE A 177 3.34 7.53 3.46
CA ILE A 177 4.04 6.26 3.24
C ILE A 177 3.18 5.32 2.39
N TYR A 178 3.81 4.65 1.43
CA TYR A 178 3.18 3.56 0.70
C TYR A 178 3.33 2.25 1.48
N LEU A 179 2.23 1.79 2.10
CA LEU A 179 2.23 0.65 3.02
C LEU A 179 2.67 -0.70 2.39
N ARG A 180 2.74 -0.81 1.05
CA ARG A 180 3.18 -2.05 0.41
C ARG A 180 4.69 -2.22 0.43
N ASP A 181 5.43 -1.15 0.18
CA ASP A 181 6.89 -1.18 0.02
C ASP A 181 7.63 -0.25 1.00
N GLY A 182 6.90 0.51 1.82
CA GLY A 182 7.43 1.46 2.79
C GLY A 182 8.00 2.74 2.18
N THR A 183 7.84 2.97 0.88
CA THR A 183 8.42 4.15 0.23
C THR A 183 7.70 5.41 0.70
N SER A 184 8.45 6.47 1.03
CA SER A 184 7.91 7.80 1.28
C SER A 184 7.56 8.51 -0.04
N LEU A 185 6.44 9.23 -0.05
CA LEU A 185 6.07 10.10 -1.18
C LEU A 185 7.13 11.17 -1.41
N SER A 186 7.72 11.71 -0.34
CA SER A 186 8.78 12.72 -0.39
C SER A 186 10.02 12.20 -1.10
N ASP A 187 10.42 10.96 -0.79
CA ASP A 187 11.55 10.29 -1.44
C ASP A 187 11.29 10.02 -2.91
N LEU A 188 10.06 9.60 -3.24
CA LEU A 188 9.68 9.31 -4.61
C LEU A 188 9.66 10.60 -5.46
N VAL A 189 9.10 11.68 -4.94
CA VAL A 189 9.13 13.01 -5.56
C VAL A 189 10.58 13.47 -5.76
N ARG A 190 11.45 13.27 -4.77
CA ARG A 190 12.88 13.60 -4.88
C ARG A 190 13.57 12.80 -5.98
N GLN A 191 13.28 11.51 -6.08
CA GLN A 191 13.90 10.64 -7.08
C GLN A 191 13.40 10.89 -8.50
N GLU A 192 12.08 11.07 -8.68
CA GLU A 192 11.45 11.14 -10.00
C GLU A 192 11.32 12.57 -10.53
N LEU A 193 10.92 13.52 -9.68
CA LEU A 193 10.78 14.93 -10.05
C LEU A 193 12.04 15.74 -9.76
N GLY A 194 12.94 15.25 -8.89
CA GLY A 194 14.16 15.95 -8.50
C GLY A 194 13.88 17.16 -7.60
N VAL A 195 12.82 17.09 -6.80
CA VAL A 195 12.37 18.15 -5.88
C VAL A 195 12.50 17.66 -4.45
N ALA A 196 13.11 18.45 -3.57
CA ALA A 196 13.24 18.11 -2.16
C ALA A 196 12.16 18.82 -1.36
N LEU A 197 11.32 18.06 -0.66
CA LEU A 197 10.32 18.60 0.26
C LEU A 197 10.86 18.58 1.69
N GLY A 198 10.53 19.62 2.45
CA GLY A 198 11.08 19.93 3.76
C GLY A 198 10.60 19.01 4.87
N LYS A 199 11.24 17.85 5.00
CA LYS A 199 11.83 17.38 6.27
C LYS A 199 12.81 16.25 5.97
N ASP A 200 14.08 16.63 5.81
CA ASP A 200 15.20 15.75 6.13
C ASP A 200 15.12 15.39 7.63
N ASP A 201 14.29 14.41 7.97
CA ASP A 201 14.58 13.54 9.11
C ASP A 201 15.37 12.34 8.58
N SER A 202 16.49 12.62 7.93
CA SER A 202 17.58 11.66 7.90
C SER A 202 18.14 11.58 9.31
N ALA A 203 17.44 10.85 10.18
CA ALA A 203 18.02 10.42 11.44
C ALA A 203 19.27 9.58 11.09
N PRO A 204 20.49 10.04 11.39
CA PRO A 204 21.64 9.16 11.33
C PRO A 204 21.63 8.35 12.63
N ILE A 205 21.45 7.03 12.47
CA ILE A 205 22.08 5.92 13.22
C ILE A 205 22.21 6.06 14.76
#